data_AF-A0A819IL15-F1
#
_entry.id   AF-A0A819IL15-F1
#
_cell.length_a   1.000
_cell.length_b   1.000
_cell.length_c   1.000
_cell.angle_alpha   90.00
_cell.angle_beta   90.00
_cell.angle_gamma   90.00
#
_symmetry.space_group_name_H-M   'P 1'
#
loop_
_entity.id
_entity.type
_entity.pdbx_description
1 polymer ?
#
loop_
_entity_poly.entity_id
_entity_poly.type
_entity_poly.pdbx_seq_one_letter_code
_entity_poly.pdbx_strand_id
1 'polypeptide(L)'
;MSDKFILPYLRDIDDTSTDREPYQQQKWTRTTIKTKENADLRQKFSPFVVPTAIYKIVHVNKYTSMEEMHLLVNHVQACTQFTIDTESEKLNGQLALIQIQTIPPRLPLLVILIELQHLSSNNTPTYVKIQELFSLVFRSGNKLYSWDDMDKELEPKQNYHLFNWPTTASLIDIQPYFSDWYEWALAHCESCRPNHHRYHPDGINNDNFTTENYSLSMCVCHAQSPYRP
;
A
#
# COMPACT_ATOMS: atom_id res chain seq x y z
N MET A 1 29.44 -8.01 31.17
CA MET A 1 30.19 -7.07 32.03
C MET A 1 31.14 -6.29 31.13
N SER A 2 30.92 -4.97 31.07
CA SER A 2 31.86 -3.84 30.92
C SER A 2 33.30 -4.14 30.46
N ASP A 3 33.98 -3.35 29.64
CA ASP A 3 33.73 -2.04 29.04
C ASP A 3 34.94 -1.70 28.13
N LYS A 4 34.77 -0.66 27.31
CA LYS A 4 35.81 0.24 26.75
C LYS A 4 36.75 -0.29 25.66
N PHE A 5 36.54 0.24 24.45
CA PHE A 5 37.60 0.99 23.77
C PHE A 5 37.05 2.31 23.21
N ILE A 6 37.88 3.34 23.37
CA ILE A 6 37.61 4.76 23.28
C ILE A 6 37.91 5.26 21.86
N LEU A 7 37.16 6.27 21.41
CA LEU A 7 37.34 7.08 20.18
C LEU A 7 38.76 7.67 20.08
N PRO A 8 39.23 8.06 18.88
CA PRO A 8 39.17 9.50 18.61
C PRO A 8 38.93 9.83 17.12
N TYR A 9 38.06 10.80 16.85
CA TYR A 9 38.38 12.03 16.11
C TYR A 9 37.10 12.86 16.01
N LEU A 10 36.84 13.59 17.09
CA LEU A 10 36.07 14.83 17.00
C LEU A 10 36.96 15.82 16.25
N ARG A 11 36.55 16.20 15.04
CA ARG A 11 36.92 17.51 14.51
C ARG A 11 35.91 18.48 15.06
N ASP A 12 36.42 19.44 15.81
CA ASP A 12 35.71 20.65 16.20
C ASP A 12 35.13 21.31 14.95
N ILE A 13 33.81 21.21 14.82
CA ILE A 13 33.04 22.20 14.09
C ILE A 13 32.25 22.91 15.18
N ASP A 14 32.80 24.03 15.63
CA ASP A 14 32.02 25.10 16.23
C ASP A 14 30.97 25.53 15.19
N ASP A 15 29.77 24.96 15.29
CA ASP A 15 28.58 25.47 14.63
C ASP A 15 27.55 25.71 15.72
N THR A 16 27.65 26.88 16.35
CA THR A 16 26.65 27.48 17.21
C THR A 16 25.38 27.77 16.40
N SER A 17 24.61 26.73 16.12
CA SER A 17 23.25 26.85 15.56
C SER A 17 22.24 26.30 16.59
N THR A 18 21.71 27.20 17.41
CA THR A 18 20.59 26.99 18.36
C THR A 18 19.25 26.69 17.68
N ASP A 19 19.21 26.50 16.36
CA ASP A 19 17.97 26.38 15.57
C ASP A 19 17.59 24.94 15.15
N ARG A 20 18.38 23.91 15.50
CA ARG A 20 18.10 22.51 15.09
C ARG A 20 17.22 21.72 16.06
N GLU A 21 17.16 22.07 17.34
CA GLU A 21 16.32 21.41 18.33
C GLU A 21 14.80 21.50 18.07
N PRO A 22 14.21 22.67 17.71
CA PRO A 22 12.76 22.77 17.55
C PRO A 22 12.24 21.98 16.34
N TYR A 23 13.05 21.86 15.28
CA TYR A 23 12.66 21.10 14.07
C TYR A 23 12.62 19.59 14.33
N GLN A 24 13.60 19.05 15.06
CA GLN A 24 13.58 17.64 15.42
C GLN A 24 12.42 17.34 16.36
N GLN A 25 12.22 18.13 17.43
CA GLN A 25 11.11 17.94 18.37
C GLN A 25 9.75 17.97 17.67
N GLN A 26 9.50 18.95 16.78
CA GLN A 26 8.25 19.01 15.99
C GLN A 26 8.04 17.76 15.11
N LYS A 27 9.11 17.20 14.53
CA LYS A 27 9.04 15.97 13.72
C LYS A 27 8.70 14.74 14.58
N TRP A 28 9.28 14.65 15.79
CA TRP A 28 8.93 13.59 16.76
C TRP A 28 7.47 13.73 17.21
N THR A 29 7.00 14.92 17.57
CA THR A 29 5.61 15.16 18.00
C THR A 29 4.60 14.80 16.90
N ARG A 30 4.86 15.17 15.64
CA ARG A 30 4.02 14.79 14.49
C ARG A 30 3.98 13.27 14.29
N THR A 31 5.09 12.58 14.53
CA THR A 31 5.17 11.12 14.40
C THR A 31 4.36 10.43 15.50
N THR A 32 4.43 10.94 16.73
CA THR A 32 3.66 10.41 17.87
C THR A 32 2.16 10.63 17.71
N ILE A 33 1.74 11.81 17.20
CA ILE A 33 0.33 12.13 16.92
C ILE A 33 -0.23 11.19 15.85
N LYS A 34 0.45 11.04 14.70
CA LYS A 34 0.03 10.10 13.65
C LYS A 34 0.00 8.65 14.12
N THR A 35 0.92 8.25 14.99
CA THR A 35 0.95 6.90 15.56
C THR A 35 -0.27 6.65 16.45
N LYS A 36 -0.65 7.65 17.26
CA LYS A 36 -1.84 7.60 18.09
C LYS A 36 -3.13 7.61 17.25
N GLU A 37 -3.23 8.50 16.28
CA GLU A 37 -4.35 8.54 15.32
C GLU A 37 -4.52 7.20 14.61
N ASN A 38 -3.43 6.60 14.13
CA ASN A 38 -3.47 5.28 13.50
C ASN A 38 -3.86 4.17 14.48
N ALA A 39 -3.46 4.25 15.76
CA ALA A 39 -3.87 3.31 16.78
C ALA A 39 -5.37 3.43 17.10
N ASP A 40 -5.87 4.66 17.23
CA ASP A 40 -7.30 4.95 17.45
C ASP A 40 -8.13 4.47 16.25
N LEU A 41 -7.64 4.68 15.01
CA LEU A 41 -8.27 4.16 13.80
C LEU A 41 -8.29 2.62 13.76
N ARG A 42 -7.21 1.95 14.16
CA ARG A 42 -7.14 0.48 14.23
C ARG A 42 -8.05 -0.12 15.31
N GLN A 43 -8.31 0.63 16.38
CA GLN A 43 -9.25 0.23 17.42
C GLN A 43 -10.70 0.46 16.98
N LYS A 44 -10.95 1.58 16.30
CA LYS A 44 -12.28 2.00 15.83
C LYS A 44 -12.77 1.18 14.65
N PHE A 45 -11.88 0.86 13.74
CA PHE A 45 -12.15 0.02 12.59
C PHE A 45 -11.48 -1.31 12.85
N SER A 46 -12.28 -2.35 13.12
CA SER A 46 -11.77 -3.71 13.25
C SER A 46 -10.80 -3.95 12.09
N PRO A 47 -9.57 -4.44 12.35
CA PRO A 47 -8.63 -4.70 11.27
C PRO A 47 -9.33 -5.54 10.22
N PHE A 48 -9.16 -5.20 8.95
CA PHE A 48 -9.63 -6.05 7.85
C PHE A 48 -9.04 -7.44 8.07
N VAL A 49 -9.82 -8.35 8.66
CA VAL A 49 -9.44 -9.74 8.80
C VAL A 49 -9.64 -10.34 7.43
N VAL A 50 -8.62 -10.23 6.59
CA VAL A 50 -8.60 -10.89 5.29
C VAL A 50 -8.47 -12.39 5.58
N PRO A 51 -9.43 -13.23 5.18
CA PRO A 51 -9.32 -14.67 5.44
C PRO A 51 -8.07 -15.22 4.75
N THR A 52 -7.10 -15.73 5.51
CA THR A 52 -5.88 -16.29 4.91
C THR A 52 -6.14 -17.53 4.06
N ALA A 53 -7.34 -18.11 4.14
CA ALA A 53 -7.80 -19.18 3.27
C ALA A 53 -8.01 -18.74 1.79
N ILE A 54 -8.20 -17.44 1.52
CA ILE A 54 -8.49 -16.95 0.16
C ILE A 54 -7.23 -16.52 -0.62
N TYR A 55 -6.10 -16.33 0.04
CA TYR A 55 -4.86 -15.90 -0.61
C TYR A 55 -3.60 -16.53 -0.02
N LYS A 56 -2.56 -16.67 -0.85
CA LYS A 56 -1.22 -17.11 -0.45
C LYS A 56 -0.20 -16.04 -0.81
N ILE A 57 0.71 -15.76 0.13
CA ILE A 57 1.85 -14.88 -0.10
C ILE A 57 3.06 -15.71 -0.55
N VAL A 58 3.76 -15.27 -1.57
CA VAL A 58 4.98 -15.89 -2.09
C VAL A 58 6.08 -14.84 -2.21
N HIS A 59 7.23 -15.09 -1.59
CA HIS A 59 8.40 -14.23 -1.69
C HIS A 59 9.35 -14.75 -2.78
N VAL A 60 9.61 -13.92 -3.79
CA VAL A 60 10.52 -14.23 -4.88
C VAL A 60 11.86 -13.52 -4.64
N ASN A 61 12.92 -14.30 -4.55
CA ASN A 61 14.29 -13.83 -4.34
C ASN A 61 15.30 -14.78 -5.04
N LYS A 62 16.60 -14.52 -4.90
CA LYS A 62 17.68 -15.32 -5.50
C LYS A 62 17.69 -16.81 -5.11
N TYR A 63 17.02 -17.19 -4.02
CA TYR A 63 16.94 -18.57 -3.53
C TYR A 63 15.61 -19.25 -3.88
N THR A 64 14.69 -18.55 -4.54
CA THR A 64 13.43 -19.17 -5.01
C THR A 64 13.74 -20.31 -5.96
N SER A 65 13.19 -21.48 -5.66
CA SER A 65 13.46 -22.69 -6.42
C SER A 65 12.87 -22.60 -7.83
N MET A 66 13.48 -23.31 -8.79
CA MET A 66 12.94 -23.39 -10.15
C MET A 66 11.55 -24.06 -10.20
N GLU A 67 11.28 -25.00 -9.30
CA GLU A 67 9.95 -25.61 -9.16
C GLU A 67 8.90 -24.57 -8.76
N GLU A 68 9.19 -23.76 -7.75
CA GLU A 68 8.32 -22.67 -7.31
C GLU A 68 8.13 -21.62 -8.41
N MET A 69 9.19 -21.26 -9.13
CA MET A 69 9.09 -20.35 -10.28
C MET A 69 8.18 -20.91 -11.39
N HIS A 70 8.25 -22.22 -11.70
CA HIS A 70 7.34 -22.84 -12.67
C HIS A 70 5.88 -22.79 -12.20
N LEU A 71 5.62 -23.05 -10.92
CA LEU A 71 4.27 -22.96 -10.35
C LEU A 71 3.72 -21.53 -10.46
N LEU A 72 4.54 -20.52 -10.14
CA LEU A 72 4.17 -19.11 -10.26
C LEU A 72 3.87 -18.72 -11.71
N VAL A 73 4.75 -19.09 -12.65
CA VAL A 73 4.56 -18.82 -14.09
C VAL A 73 3.25 -19.43 -14.60
N ASN A 74 2.98 -20.71 -14.26
CA ASN A 74 1.75 -21.39 -14.67
C ASN A 74 0.50 -20.71 -14.10
N HIS A 75 0.55 -20.26 -12.85
CA HIS A 75 -0.56 -19.53 -12.22
C HIS A 75 -0.81 -18.17 -12.88
N VAL A 76 0.25 -17.38 -13.08
CA VAL A 76 0.19 -16.06 -13.73
C VAL A 76 -0.31 -16.18 -15.17
N GLN A 77 0.09 -17.23 -15.90
CA GLN A 77 -0.35 -17.46 -17.28
C GLN A 77 -1.87 -17.62 -17.40
N ALA A 78 -2.53 -18.19 -16.38
CA ALA A 78 -3.99 -18.37 -16.32
C ALA A 78 -4.75 -17.11 -15.88
N CYS A 79 -4.04 -16.05 -15.47
CA CYS A 79 -4.62 -14.79 -15.01
C CYS A 79 -4.63 -13.73 -16.12
N THR A 80 -5.60 -12.82 -16.04
CA THR A 80 -5.72 -11.65 -16.94
C THR A 80 -5.88 -10.34 -16.18
N GLN A 81 -5.97 -10.39 -14.85
CA GLN A 81 -6.19 -9.24 -13.99
C GLN A 81 -5.23 -9.30 -12.80
N PHE A 82 -4.60 -8.17 -12.50
CA PHE A 82 -3.59 -8.08 -11.45
C PHE A 82 -3.69 -6.72 -10.75
N THR A 83 -3.43 -6.67 -9.44
CA THR A 83 -3.04 -5.41 -8.81
C THR A 83 -1.53 -5.35 -8.69
N ILE A 84 -0.98 -4.16 -8.88
CA ILE A 84 0.45 -3.88 -8.75
C ILE A 84 0.60 -2.74 -7.75
N ASP A 85 1.54 -2.93 -6.84
CA ASP A 85 1.93 -1.94 -5.86
C ASP A 85 3.47 -1.91 -5.76
N THR A 86 4.03 -0.74 -5.53
CA THR A 86 5.48 -0.57 -5.50
C THR A 86 5.94 0.20 -4.28
N GLU A 87 7.05 -0.23 -3.71
CA GLU A 87 7.68 0.47 -2.58
C GLU A 87 9.08 0.92 -2.98
N SER A 88 9.42 2.15 -2.61
CA SER A 88 10.72 2.76 -2.92
C SER A 88 11.54 2.97 -1.66
N GLU A 89 12.86 2.84 -1.77
CA GLU A 89 13.80 3.13 -0.70
C GLU A 89 13.75 4.60 -0.30
N LYS A 90 13.62 4.86 0.99
CA LYS A 90 13.50 6.22 1.54
C LYS A 90 14.71 7.12 1.26
N LEU A 91 15.90 6.55 1.10
CA LEU A 91 17.14 7.30 1.01
C LEU A 91 17.45 7.81 -0.40
N ASN A 92 17.14 7.02 -1.42
CA ASN A 92 17.52 7.29 -2.82
C ASN A 92 16.32 7.24 -3.79
N GLY A 93 15.13 6.89 -3.31
CA GLY A 93 13.93 6.75 -4.14
C GLY A 93 13.95 5.56 -5.10
N GLN A 94 14.92 4.64 -4.98
CA GLN A 94 15.01 3.48 -5.86
C GLN A 94 13.90 2.47 -5.55
N LEU A 95 13.41 1.78 -6.57
CA LEU A 95 12.43 0.72 -6.39
C LEU A 95 13.02 -0.42 -5.56
N ALA A 96 12.39 -0.71 -4.42
CA ALA A 96 12.87 -1.72 -3.48
C ALA A 96 12.07 -3.02 -3.59
N LEU A 97 10.75 -2.89 -3.77
CA LEU A 97 9.82 -4.01 -3.79
C LEU A 97 8.74 -3.76 -4.85
N ILE A 98 8.44 -4.81 -5.60
CA ILE A 98 7.24 -4.90 -6.44
C ILE A 98 6.34 -5.96 -5.82
N GLN A 99 5.10 -5.58 -5.53
CA GLN A 99 4.04 -6.47 -5.11
C GLN A 99 3.08 -6.69 -6.28
N ILE A 100 2.81 -7.95 -6.61
CA ILE A 100 1.85 -8.35 -7.64
C ILE A 100 0.80 -9.23 -7.00
N GLN A 101 -0.45 -8.78 -6.96
CA GLN A 101 -1.58 -9.62 -6.58
C GLN A 101 -2.29 -10.13 -7.82
N THR A 102 -2.46 -11.43 -7.92
CA THR A 102 -3.23 -12.06 -8.99
C THR A 102 -4.72 -12.03 -8.67
N ILE A 103 -5.55 -11.78 -9.68
CA ILE A 103 -7.01 -11.88 -9.62
C ILE A 103 -7.46 -13.00 -10.58
N PRO A 104 -7.25 -14.28 -10.20
CA PRO A 104 -7.61 -15.43 -11.01
C PRO A 104 -9.14 -15.63 -11.10
N PRO A 105 -9.63 -16.34 -12.13
CA PRO A 105 -11.03 -16.73 -12.23
C PRO A 105 -11.45 -17.75 -11.16
N ARG A 106 -10.49 -18.43 -10.53
CA ARG A 106 -10.69 -19.39 -9.44
C ARG A 106 -9.62 -19.19 -8.38
N LEU A 107 -10.04 -19.27 -7.11
CA LEU A 107 -9.14 -19.18 -5.97
C LEU A 107 -8.11 -20.34 -5.96
N PRO A 108 -6.94 -20.15 -5.32
CA PRO A 108 -6.57 -19.01 -4.44
C PRO A 108 -5.99 -17.80 -5.18
N LEU A 109 -6.10 -16.62 -4.56
CA LEU A 109 -5.32 -15.44 -4.97
C LEU A 109 -3.85 -15.65 -4.57
N LEU A 110 -2.90 -15.17 -5.38
CA LEU A 110 -1.49 -15.09 -5.00
C LEU A 110 -1.07 -13.62 -4.85
N VAL A 111 -0.39 -13.31 -3.75
CA VAL A 111 0.37 -12.08 -3.55
C VAL A 111 1.85 -12.43 -3.71
N ILE A 112 2.47 -11.93 -4.76
CA ILE A 112 3.86 -12.20 -5.13
C ILE A 112 4.68 -10.97 -4.74
N LEU A 113 5.64 -11.16 -3.83
CA LEU A 113 6.52 -10.10 -3.32
C LEU A 113 7.91 -10.28 -3.92
N ILE A 114 8.39 -9.27 -4.65
CA ILE A 114 9.65 -9.31 -5.39
C ILE A 114 10.55 -8.19 -4.89
N GLU A 115 11.47 -8.53 -4.00
CA GLU A 115 12.45 -7.58 -3.45
C GLU A 115 13.65 -7.45 -4.39
N LEU A 116 13.82 -6.27 -4.99
CA LEU A 116 14.72 -6.09 -6.12
C LEU A 116 16.20 -6.22 -5.76
N GLN A 117 16.58 -5.80 -4.55
CA GLN A 117 17.95 -5.96 -4.03
C GLN A 117 18.32 -7.43 -3.75
N HIS A 118 17.32 -8.30 -3.62
CA HIS A 118 17.51 -9.71 -3.29
C HIS A 118 17.41 -10.64 -4.49
N LEU A 119 17.31 -10.08 -5.70
CA LEU A 119 17.34 -10.85 -6.95
C LEU A 119 18.75 -11.34 -7.28
N SER A 120 18.81 -12.44 -8.02
CA SER A 120 20.05 -12.96 -8.58
C SER A 120 20.51 -12.10 -9.76
N SER A 121 21.75 -12.31 -10.21
CA SER A 121 22.25 -11.65 -11.42
C SER A 121 21.42 -12.02 -12.66
N ASN A 122 21.36 -11.11 -13.61
CA ASN A 122 20.48 -11.18 -14.78
C ASN A 122 20.71 -12.38 -15.72
N ASN A 123 21.84 -13.07 -15.57
CA ASN A 123 22.23 -14.26 -16.34
C ASN A 123 21.84 -15.59 -15.67
N THR A 124 21.19 -15.57 -14.50
CA THR A 124 20.79 -16.79 -13.80
C THR A 124 19.47 -17.35 -14.34
N PRO A 125 19.28 -18.69 -14.36
CA PRO A 125 18.02 -19.30 -14.78
C PRO A 125 16.80 -18.79 -14.01
N THR A 126 16.94 -18.59 -12.69
CA THR A 126 15.89 -18.03 -11.84
C THR A 126 15.49 -16.63 -12.30
N TYR A 127 16.47 -15.77 -12.59
CA TYR A 127 16.18 -14.42 -13.06
C TYR A 127 15.47 -14.42 -14.42
N VAL A 128 15.87 -15.28 -15.36
CA VAL A 128 15.16 -15.45 -16.64
C VAL A 128 13.70 -15.85 -16.41
N LYS A 129 13.43 -16.72 -15.43
CA LYS A 129 12.04 -17.06 -15.06
C LYS A 129 11.28 -15.91 -14.42
N ILE A 130 11.96 -15.06 -13.66
CA ILE A 130 11.34 -13.84 -13.13
C ILE A 130 10.98 -12.90 -14.29
N GLN A 131 11.86 -12.70 -15.26
CA GLN A 131 11.54 -11.93 -16.48
C GLN A 131 10.37 -12.54 -17.26
N GLU A 132 10.31 -13.87 -17.38
CA GLU A 132 9.17 -14.56 -18.00
C GLU A 132 7.86 -14.28 -17.24
N LEU A 133 7.88 -14.38 -15.90
CA LEU A 133 6.74 -14.04 -15.05
C LEU A 133 6.27 -12.61 -15.29
N PHE A 134 7.18 -11.64 -15.29
CA PHE A 134 6.86 -10.25 -15.60
C PHE A 134 6.31 -10.08 -17.02
N SER A 135 6.90 -10.74 -18.03
CA SER A 135 6.40 -10.68 -19.40
C SER A 135 4.95 -11.18 -19.51
N LEU A 136 4.56 -12.17 -18.70
CA LEU A 136 3.20 -12.69 -18.66
C LEU A 136 2.23 -11.76 -17.94
N VAL A 137 2.69 -11.02 -16.92
CA VAL A 137 1.87 -10.00 -16.23
C VAL A 137 1.63 -8.79 -17.14
N PHE A 138 2.67 -8.30 -17.82
CA PHE A 138 2.65 -7.08 -18.63
C PHE A 138 2.28 -7.29 -20.11
N ARG A 139 1.73 -8.47 -20.46
CA ARG A 139 1.30 -8.77 -21.84
C ARG A 139 0.00 -8.06 -22.22
N SER A 140 -0.20 -7.94 -23.53
CA SER A 140 -1.44 -7.44 -24.11
C SER A 140 -2.65 -8.27 -23.67
N GLY A 141 -3.77 -7.58 -23.43
CA GLY A 141 -5.03 -8.18 -22.96
C GLY A 141 -5.14 -8.31 -21.44
N ASN A 142 -4.05 -8.18 -20.70
CA ASN A 142 -4.11 -8.10 -19.24
C ASN A 142 -4.51 -6.69 -18.78
N LYS A 143 -5.16 -6.64 -17.61
CA LYS A 143 -5.48 -5.40 -16.89
C LYS A 143 -4.67 -5.33 -15.60
N LEU A 144 -3.98 -4.22 -15.40
CA LEU A 144 -3.13 -3.96 -14.25
C LEU A 144 -3.71 -2.77 -13.49
N TYR A 145 -4.12 -3.01 -12.25
CA TYR A 145 -4.69 -2.02 -11.35
C TYR A 145 -3.61 -1.51 -10.39
N SER A 146 -3.48 -0.20 -10.24
CA SER A 146 -2.55 0.43 -9.28
C SER A 146 -3.24 1.58 -8.56
N TRP A 147 -2.75 1.93 -7.38
CA TRP A 147 -3.32 3.06 -6.61
C TRP A 147 -3.01 4.42 -7.22
N ASP A 148 -1.89 4.57 -7.94
CA ASP A 148 -1.55 5.80 -8.66
C ASP A 148 -1.15 5.44 -10.10
N ASP A 149 -0.78 6.44 -10.87
CA ASP A 149 -0.30 6.35 -12.23
C ASP A 149 0.97 5.48 -12.32
N MET A 150 0.80 4.28 -12.88
CA MET A 150 1.85 3.28 -13.00
C MET A 150 2.97 3.69 -13.97
N ASP A 151 2.69 4.58 -14.94
CA ASP A 151 3.74 5.16 -15.77
C ASP A 151 4.74 5.91 -14.88
N LYS A 152 4.26 6.71 -13.92
CA LYS A 152 5.13 7.41 -12.97
C LYS A 152 5.84 6.46 -12.01
N GLU A 153 5.18 5.39 -11.59
CA GLU A 153 5.75 4.45 -10.61
C GLU A 153 6.81 3.52 -11.19
N LEU A 154 6.72 3.13 -12.47
CA LEU A 154 7.58 2.11 -13.07
C LEU A 154 8.55 2.64 -14.14
N GLU A 155 8.22 3.72 -14.86
CA GLU A 155 9.07 4.28 -15.91
C GLU A 155 10.49 4.66 -15.42
N PRO A 156 10.67 5.29 -14.23
CA PRO A 156 12.01 5.65 -13.74
C PRO A 156 12.87 4.44 -13.34
N LYS A 157 12.29 3.24 -13.31
CA LYS A 157 12.85 2.05 -12.65
C LYS A 157 13.17 0.92 -13.64
N GLN A 158 13.31 1.24 -14.93
CA GLN A 158 13.68 0.31 -16.00
C GLN A 158 15.05 -0.36 -15.83
N ASN A 159 15.91 0.14 -14.93
CA ASN A 159 17.27 -0.37 -14.69
C ASN A 159 17.33 -1.85 -14.30
N TYR A 160 16.22 -2.42 -13.82
CA TYR A 160 16.18 -3.82 -13.43
C TYR A 160 15.94 -4.79 -14.58
N HIS A 161 15.69 -4.34 -15.82
CA HIS A 161 15.45 -5.20 -16.98
C HIS A 161 14.41 -6.32 -16.76
N LEU A 162 13.47 -6.14 -15.84
CA LEU A 162 12.48 -7.17 -15.47
C LEU A 162 11.33 -7.26 -16.47
N PHE A 163 11.00 -6.14 -17.10
CA PHE A 163 9.91 -6.01 -18.05
C PHE A 163 10.28 -4.96 -19.10
N ASN A 164 9.62 -5.04 -20.25
CA ASN A 164 9.75 -4.03 -21.29
C ASN A 164 8.77 -2.89 -21.02
N TRP A 165 9.24 -1.65 -21.21
CA TRP A 165 8.42 -0.45 -21.15
C TRP A 165 8.55 0.32 -22.47
N PRO A 166 7.48 0.91 -23.03
CA PRO A 166 6.10 0.87 -22.55
C PRO A 166 5.50 -0.54 -22.60
N THR A 167 4.63 -0.83 -21.64
CA THR A 167 3.90 -2.10 -21.57
C THR A 167 2.72 -2.13 -22.54
N THR A 168 2.29 -3.33 -22.92
CA THR A 168 1.12 -3.54 -23.78
C THR A 168 -0.14 -3.90 -22.98
N ALA A 169 -0.02 -4.10 -21.68
CA ALA A 169 -1.14 -4.28 -20.77
C ALA A 169 -1.93 -2.98 -20.58
N SER A 170 -3.22 -3.09 -20.25
CA SER A 170 -4.03 -1.93 -19.88
C SER A 170 -3.74 -1.52 -18.44
N LEU A 171 -3.32 -0.28 -18.24
CA LEU A 171 -3.03 0.30 -16.92
C LEU A 171 -4.27 1.05 -16.42
N ILE A 172 -4.67 0.78 -15.19
CA ILE A 172 -5.88 1.33 -14.58
C ILE A 172 -5.51 1.91 -13.22
N ASP A 173 -5.46 3.24 -13.16
CA ASP A 173 -5.36 3.98 -11.91
C ASP A 173 -6.71 3.93 -11.17
N ILE A 174 -6.72 3.35 -9.97
CA ILE A 174 -7.95 3.19 -9.17
C ILE A 174 -8.24 4.38 -8.25
N GLN A 175 -7.28 5.29 -8.02
CA GLN A 175 -7.45 6.41 -7.09
C GLN A 175 -8.60 7.36 -7.49
N PRO A 176 -8.79 7.73 -8.77
CA PRO A 176 -9.92 8.58 -9.17
C PRO A 176 -11.28 7.95 -8.82
N TYR A 177 -11.39 6.62 -8.89
CA TYR A 177 -12.63 5.89 -8.59
C TYR A 177 -12.86 5.68 -7.10
N PHE A 178 -11.82 5.83 -6.28
CA PHE A 178 -11.91 5.58 -4.85
C PHE A 178 -12.79 6.62 -4.14
N SER A 179 -12.69 7.90 -4.51
CA SER A 179 -13.51 8.96 -3.90
C SER A 179 -15.00 8.68 -4.09
N ASP A 180 -15.42 8.36 -5.32
CA ASP A 180 -16.82 8.04 -5.64
C ASP A 180 -17.29 6.79 -4.90
N TRP A 181 -16.46 5.74 -4.86
CA TRP A 181 -16.76 4.53 -4.10
C TRP A 181 -16.88 4.80 -2.61
N TYR A 182 -15.98 5.61 -2.04
CA TYR A 182 -15.94 5.94 -0.63
C TYR A 182 -17.15 6.78 -0.22
N GLU A 183 -17.51 7.78 -1.04
CA GLU A 183 -18.74 8.54 -0.86
C GLU A 183 -19.98 7.67 -0.94
N TRP A 184 -20.07 6.76 -1.91
CA TRP A 184 -21.16 5.78 -2.00
C TRP A 184 -21.21 4.85 -0.78
N ALA A 185 -20.07 4.31 -0.36
CA ALA A 185 -19.99 3.37 0.77
C ALA A 185 -20.38 4.04 2.11
N LEU A 186 -20.13 5.35 2.23
CA LEU A 186 -20.51 6.17 3.37
C LEU A 186 -21.84 6.91 3.21
N ALA A 187 -22.46 6.87 2.03
CA ALA A 187 -23.70 7.58 1.77
C ALA A 187 -24.76 7.09 2.76
N HIS A 188 -25.16 8.01 3.64
CA HIS A 188 -26.35 7.82 4.45
C HIS A 188 -27.53 8.15 3.54
N CYS A 189 -28.56 7.30 3.50
CA CYS A 189 -29.83 7.68 2.91
C CYS A 189 -30.27 9.04 3.48
N GLU A 190 -30.81 9.93 2.66
CA GLU A 190 -31.23 11.27 3.11
C GLU A 190 -32.22 11.21 4.29
N SER A 191 -33.02 10.16 4.40
CA SER A 191 -33.93 9.94 5.54
C SER A 191 -33.25 9.47 6.83
N CYS A 192 -31.96 9.10 6.77
CA CYS A 192 -31.15 8.67 7.90
C CYS A 192 -30.12 9.73 8.34
N ARG A 193 -30.09 10.93 7.71
CA ARG A 193 -29.38 12.11 8.23
C ARG A 193 -30.22 12.71 9.36
N PRO A 194 -29.93 12.49 10.65
CA PRO A 194 -30.65 13.18 11.70
C PRO A 194 -30.12 14.62 11.70
N ASN A 195 -30.91 15.58 11.22
CA ASN A 195 -30.87 17.01 11.58
C ASN A 195 -29.50 17.68 11.91
N HIS A 196 -28.39 17.37 11.22
CA HIS A 196 -27.11 18.05 11.48
C HIS A 196 -27.02 19.48 10.91
N HIS A 197 -28.09 19.98 10.29
CA HIS A 197 -28.12 21.33 9.68
C HIS A 197 -29.29 22.20 10.13
N ARG A 198 -29.88 21.98 11.30
CA ARG A 198 -30.86 22.94 11.84
C ARG A 198 -30.47 23.41 13.24
N TYR A 199 -30.15 24.72 13.33
CA TYR A 199 -29.87 25.56 14.51
C TYR A 199 -28.46 25.41 15.12
N HIS A 200 -27.62 26.45 15.21
CA HIS A 200 -27.90 27.79 15.75
C HIS A 200 -27.25 28.94 14.95
N PRO A 201 -28.02 29.99 14.59
CA PRO A 201 -27.51 31.35 14.45
C PRO A 201 -27.63 32.00 15.83
N ASP A 202 -26.65 31.77 16.71
CA ASP A 202 -26.30 32.66 17.82
C ASP A 202 -25.13 32.02 18.56
N GLY A 203 -24.00 32.73 18.58
CA GLY A 203 -22.75 32.23 19.11
C GLY A 203 -22.84 31.89 20.59
N ILE A 204 -22.37 30.70 20.94
CA ILE A 204 -21.54 30.39 22.11
C ILE A 204 -20.81 29.09 21.76
N ASN A 205 -19.48 29.15 21.74
CA ASN A 205 -18.61 27.98 21.66
C ASN A 205 -18.83 27.11 22.90
N ASN A 206 -19.16 25.84 22.69
CA ASN A 206 -18.81 24.78 23.61
C ASN A 206 -18.36 23.57 22.81
N ASP A 207 -17.03 23.42 22.75
CA ASP A 207 -16.37 22.18 22.40
C ASP A 207 -16.82 21.10 23.39
N ASN A 208 -17.61 20.14 22.90
CA ASN A 208 -17.73 18.76 23.40
C ASN A 208 -18.78 18.01 22.56
N PHE A 209 -18.47 17.79 21.28
CA PHE A 209 -19.18 16.77 20.50
C PHE A 209 -18.48 15.44 20.73
N THR A 210 -18.92 14.71 21.77
CA THR A 210 -18.62 13.29 21.92
C THR A 210 -19.28 12.52 20.79
N THR A 211 -18.48 11.90 19.92
CA THR A 211 -18.89 11.00 18.82
C THR A 211 -19.54 9.68 19.29
N GLU A 212 -20.06 9.61 20.52
CA GLU A 212 -20.51 8.36 21.15
C GLU A 212 -21.92 7.90 20.75
N ASN A 213 -22.63 8.64 19.90
CA ASN A 213 -23.97 8.25 19.43
C ASN A 213 -24.04 8.02 17.92
N TYR A 214 -23.09 7.28 17.35
CA TYR A 214 -23.39 6.52 16.13
C TYR A 214 -24.38 5.41 16.49
N SER A 215 -25.67 5.78 16.51
CA SER A 215 -26.76 4.81 16.59
C SER A 215 -26.55 3.76 15.51
N LEU A 216 -26.37 2.50 15.94
CA LEU A 216 -26.38 1.27 15.14
C LEU A 216 -27.73 1.01 14.42
N SER A 217 -28.57 2.04 14.24
CA SER A 217 -29.82 1.89 13.51
C SER A 217 -29.52 1.83 12.01
N MET A 218 -29.55 0.59 11.52
CA MET A 218 -29.39 0.24 10.11
C MET A 218 -30.34 1.05 9.24
N CYS A 219 -29.78 1.78 8.29
CA CYS A 219 -30.57 2.53 7.34
C CYS A 219 -31.09 1.59 6.23
N VAL A 220 -32.42 1.47 6.11
CA VAL A 220 -33.10 0.47 5.25
C VAL A 220 -33.12 0.85 3.76
N CYS A 221 -32.73 2.07 3.39
CA CYS A 221 -32.95 2.60 2.03
C CYS A 221 -31.79 2.47 1.03
N HIS A 222 -30.66 1.86 1.39
CA HIS A 222 -29.64 1.45 0.42
C HIS A 222 -29.26 -0.02 0.63
N ALA A 223 -28.93 -0.72 -0.47
CA ALA A 223 -28.25 -2.00 -0.36
C ALA A 223 -27.02 -1.81 0.50
N GLN A 224 -26.93 -2.55 1.61
CA GLN A 224 -25.83 -2.42 2.56
C GLN A 224 -24.52 -2.66 1.83
N SER A 225 -23.55 -1.76 2.01
CA SER A 225 -22.18 -2.08 1.62
C SER A 225 -21.78 -3.34 2.39
N PRO A 226 -21.30 -4.40 1.71
CA PRO A 226 -20.85 -5.62 2.39
C PRO A 226 -19.62 -5.39 3.27
N TYR A 227 -19.05 -4.18 3.25
CA TYR A 227 -17.89 -3.75 4.01
C TYR A 227 -18.22 -2.76 5.14
N ARG A 228 -19.51 -2.49 5.41
CA ARG A 228 -19.93 -1.68 6.56
C ARG A 228 -19.89 -2.59 7.82
N PRO A 229 -19.10 -2.25 8.86
CA PRO A 229 -19.03 -3.03 10.10
C PRO A 229 -20.34 -3.01 10.88
#